data_AF-A0A7W3SPH0-F1
#
_entry.id   AF-A0A7W3SPH0-F1
#
_cell.length_a   1.000
_cell.length_b   1.000
_cell.length_c   1.000
_cell.angle_alpha   90.00
_cell.angle_beta   90.00
_cell.angle_gamma   90.00
#
_symmetry.space_group_name_H-M   'P 1'
#
loop_
_entity.id
_entity.type
_entity.pdbx_description
1 polymer ?
#
loop_
_entity_poly.entity_id
_entity_poly.type
_entity_poly.pdbx_seq_one_letter_code
_entity_poly.pdbx_strand_id
1 'polypeptide(L)' 'MWGSESLDEYNRNLWTSFVSMTVMFRGRELKLEKVLLNTGSASTLLNADIVQEIDMVPERNDFVDIIRGVGSVECAH' A
#
# COMPACT_ATOMS: atom_id res chain seq x y z
N MET A 1 -23.67 30.16 9.11
CA MET A 1 -23.49 28.81 9.69
C MET A 1 -22.71 28.01 8.66
N TRP A 2 -21.39 27.93 8.80
CA TRP A 2 -20.52 27.18 7.88
C TRP A 2 -20.42 25.74 8.40
N GLY A 3 -20.66 24.78 7.52
CA GLY A 3 -20.84 23.37 7.86
C GLY A 3 -19.63 22.77 8.56
N SER A 4 -19.87 22.20 9.73
CA SER A 4 -18.91 21.39 10.51
C SER A 4 -18.37 20.20 9.73
N GLU A 5 -19.01 19.81 8.63
CA GLU A 5 -18.59 18.72 7.75
C GLU A 5 -17.27 19.04 7.00
N SER A 6 -16.89 20.31 6.84
CA SER A 6 -15.71 20.71 6.05
C SER A 6 -14.35 20.59 6.78
N LEU A 7 -14.34 20.70 8.11
CA LEU A 7 -13.11 20.68 8.91
C LEU A 7 -12.63 19.26 9.22
N ASP A 8 -13.54 18.31 9.44
CA ASP A 8 -13.20 16.91 9.69
C ASP A 8 -12.70 16.19 8.43
N GLU A 9 -13.20 16.56 7.26
CA GLU A 9 -12.68 16.05 5.98
C GLU A 9 -11.31 16.65 5.65
N TYR A 10 -11.13 17.96 5.90
CA TYR A 10 -9.83 18.62 5.78
C TYR A 10 -8.78 18.01 6.72
N ASN A 11 -9.11 17.80 7.99
CA ASN A 11 -8.21 17.17 8.96
C ASN A 11 -7.92 15.70 8.66
N ARG A 12 -8.84 14.95 8.06
CA ARG A 12 -8.56 13.57 7.61
C ARG A 12 -7.56 13.52 6.44
N ASN A 13 -7.57 14.53 5.57
CA ASN A 13 -6.70 14.58 4.39
C ASN A 13 -5.27 15.09 4.70
N LEU A 14 -5.03 15.75 5.84
CA LEU A 14 -3.71 16.31 6.16
C LEU A 14 -2.66 15.28 6.64
N TRP A 15 -3.08 14.10 7.11
CA TRP A 15 -2.16 13.14 7.76
C TRP A 15 -1.83 11.92 6.91
N THR A 16 -2.57 11.68 5.82
CA THR A 16 -2.34 10.53 4.95
C THR A 16 -1.91 10.99 3.56
N SER A 17 -0.61 10.94 3.32
CA SER A 17 -0.06 11.24 2.00
C SER A 17 -0.25 10.02 1.09
N PHE A 18 -1.19 10.11 0.17
CA PHE A 18 -1.36 9.14 -0.89
C PHE A 18 -0.75 9.65 -2.19
N VAL A 19 -0.11 8.75 -2.94
CA VAL A 19 0.43 9.00 -4.27
C VAL A 19 -0.04 7.94 -5.24
N SER A 20 0.08 8.21 -6.54
CA SER A 20 -0.01 7.17 -7.56
C SER A 20 1.37 6.56 -7.82
N MET A 21 1.41 5.28 -8.17
CA MET A 21 2.62 4.55 -8.51
C MET A 21 2.35 3.58 -9.64
N THR A 22 3.28 3.44 -10.57
CA THR A 22 3.25 2.40 -11.59
C THR A 22 4.21 1.28 -11.20
N VAL A 23 3.71 0.04 -11.15
CA VAL A 23 4.51 -1.17 -10.92
C VAL A 23 4.76 -1.85 -12.27
N MET A 24 6.03 -2.13 -12.56
CA MET A 24 6.44 -2.85 -13.76
C MET A 24 7.01 -4.21 -13.37
N PHE A 25 6.44 -5.30 -13.87
CA PHE A 25 6.92 -6.65 -13.62
C PHE A 25 6.87 -7.48 -14.90
N ARG A 26 8.02 -8.06 -15.31
CA ARG A 26 8.14 -8.91 -16.50
C ARG A 26 7.50 -8.32 -17.78
N GLY A 27 7.65 -7.01 -17.98
CA GLY A 27 7.09 -6.30 -19.13
C GLY A 27 5.59 -5.97 -19.04
N ARG A 28 4.94 -6.27 -17.92
CA ARG A 28 3.56 -5.87 -17.61
C ARG A 28 3.56 -4.66 -16.68
N GLU A 29 2.50 -3.88 -16.78
CA GLU A 29 2.31 -2.64 -16.06
C GLU A 29 1.03 -2.67 -15.23
N LEU A 30 1.10 -2.22 -13.98
CA LEU A 30 -0.06 -1.97 -13.12
C LEU A 30 0.02 -0.58 -12.51
N LYS A 31 -1.00 0.24 -12.76
CA LYS A 31 -1.11 1.57 -12.15
C LYS A 31 -1.91 1.49 -10.85
N LEU A 32 -1.27 1.83 -9.75
CA LEU A 32 -1.89 1.96 -8.43
C LEU A 32 -2.23 3.44 -8.19
N GLU A 33 -3.51 3.78 -8.18
CA GLU A 33 -3.95 5.18 -8.03
C GLU A 33 -3.81 5.71 -6.59
N LYS A 34 -3.73 4.81 -5.60
CA LYS A 34 -3.72 5.17 -4.19
C LYS A 34 -2.75 4.30 -3.38
N VAL A 35 -1.52 4.77 -3.26
CA VAL A 35 -0.46 4.16 -2.45
C VAL A 35 -0.15 5.05 -1.26
N LEU A 36 -0.16 4.48 -0.06
CA LEU A 36 0.16 5.20 1.17
C LEU A 36 1.67 5.43 1.25
N LEU A 37 2.09 6.70 1.32
CA LEU A 37 3.45 7.04 1.73
C LEU A 37 3.56 6.84 3.25
N ASN A 38 4.14 5.70 3.63
CA ASN A 38 4.32 5.32 5.02
C ASN A 38 5.77 5.51 5.45
N THR A 39 6.03 6.48 6.34
CA THR A 39 7.36 6.69 6.93
C THR A 39 7.64 5.81 8.14
N GLY A 40 6.62 5.11 8.66
CA GLY A 40 6.72 4.20 9.79
C GLY A 40 6.97 2.74 9.40
N SER A 41 6.98 2.39 8.12
CA SER A 41 7.28 1.04 7.63
C SER A 41 8.77 0.87 7.29
N ALA A 42 9.31 -0.32 7.57
CA ALA A 42 10.68 -0.67 7.20
C ALA A 42 10.83 -1.08 5.71
N SER A 43 9.74 -1.45 5.06
CA SER A 43 9.70 -1.93 3.68
C SER A 43 8.44 -1.44 2.96
N THR A 44 8.37 -1.70 1.65
CA THR A 44 7.17 -1.52 0.84
C THR A 44 6.35 -2.80 0.86
N LEU A 45 5.04 -2.66 1.05
CA LEU A 45 4.09 -3.77 0.96
C LEU A 45 3.07 -3.48 -0.12
N LEU A 46 2.89 -4.45 -1.01
CA LEU A 46 1.87 -4.43 -2.05
C LEU A 46 0.85 -5.50 -1.72
N ASN A 47 -0.43 -5.22 -1.98
CA ASN A 47 -1.48 -6.21 -1.80
C ASN A 47 -1.30 -7.32 -2.86
N ALA A 48 -1.14 -8.57 -2.40
CA ALA A 48 -0.90 -9.73 -3.23
C ALA A 48 -2.00 -9.97 -4.27
N ASP A 49 -3.27 -9.74 -3.90
CA ASP A 49 -4.41 -9.92 -4.82
C ASP A 49 -4.36 -8.90 -5.96
N ILE A 50 -3.87 -7.68 -5.69
CA ILE A 50 -3.76 -6.61 -6.67
C ILE A 50 -2.59 -6.88 -7.64
N VAL A 51 -1.41 -7.23 -7.12
CA VAL A 51 -0.24 -7.45 -7.98
C VAL A 51 -0.30 -8.77 -8.77
N GLN A 52 -1.18 -9.69 -8.37
CA GLN A 52 -1.47 -10.88 -9.16
C GLN A 52 -2.01 -10.54 -10.57
N GLU A 53 -2.61 -9.36 -10.77
CA GLU A 53 -3.09 -8.90 -12.09
C GLU A 53 -1.96 -8.81 -13.14
N ILE A 54 -0.71 -8.62 -12.70
CA ILE A 54 0.48 -8.59 -13.56
C ILE A 54 1.33 -9.85 -13.44
N ASP A 55 0.74 -10.97 -12.99
CA ASP A 55 1.40 -12.25 -12.70
C ASP A 55 2.55 -12.14 -11.67
N MET A 56 2.52 -11.11 -10.82
CA MET A 56 3.44 -11.02 -9.69
C MET A 56 2.88 -11.88 -8.55
N VAL A 57 3.44 -13.07 -8.39
CA VAL A 57 3.08 -14.04 -7.36
C VAL A 57 4.34 -14.52 -6.63
N PRO A 58 4.24 -14.94 -5.36
CA PRO A 58 5.37 -15.50 -4.63
C PRO A 58 6.04 -16.66 -5.38
N GLU A 59 7.34 -16.59 -5.54
CA GLU A 59 8.17 -17.64 -6.10
C GLU A 59 8.66 -18.58 -5.00
N ARG A 60 8.99 -19.82 -5.36
CA ARG A 60 9.39 -20.87 -4.39
C ARG A 60 10.59 -20.46 -3.53
N ASN A 61 11.44 -19.57 -4.04
CA ASN A 61 12.69 -19.18 -3.41
C ASN A 61 12.64 -17.77 -2.80
N ASP A 62 11.45 -17.19 -2.69
CA ASP A 62 11.26 -15.91 -2.02
C ASP A 62 11.41 -16.08 -0.50
N PHE A 63 11.95 -15.04 0.14
CA PHE A 63 12.15 -15.03 1.58
C PHE A 63 10.83 -14.72 2.28
N VAL A 64 10.46 -15.55 3.26
CA VAL A 64 9.30 -15.28 4.10
C VAL A 64 9.70 -14.35 5.23
N ASP A 65 9.12 -13.16 5.26
CA ASP A 65 9.28 -12.20 6.34
C ASP A 65 8.02 -12.11 7.21
N ILE A 66 8.23 -11.91 8.50
CA ILE A 66 7.15 -11.68 9.46
C ILE A 66 7.08 -10.20 9.77
N ILE A 67 5.97 -9.58 9.39
CA ILE A 67 5.71 -8.15 9.57
C ILE A 67 4.83 -7.97 10.80
N ARG A 68 5.19 -7.02 11.67
CA ARG A 68 4.44 -6.70 12.88
C ARG A 68 3.94 -5.27 12.82
N GLY A 69 2.62 -5.11 12.77
CA GLY A 69 1.95 -3.81 12.80
C GLY A 69 1.28 -3.55 14.15
N VAL A 70 0.69 -2.37 14.30
CA VAL A 70 -0.01 -1.95 15.53
C VAL A 70 -1.21 -2.86 15.87
N GLY A 71 -1.80 -3.51 14.86
CA GLY A 71 -3.00 -4.34 15.02
C GLY A 71 -2.83 -5.85 14.80
N SER A 72 -1.73 -6.32 14.22
CA SER A 72 -1.55 -7.76 13.91
C SER A 72 -0.11 -8.12 13.47
N VAL A 73 0.13 -9.42 13.28
CA VAL A 73 1.29 -10.00 12.62
C VAL A 73 0.86 -10.53 11.25
N GLU A 74 1.60 -10.17 10.20
CA GLU A 74 1.37 -10.57 8.82
C GLU A 74 2.59 -11.36 8.31
N CYS A 75 2.38 -12.34 7.43
CA CYS A 75 3.46 -13.05 6.75
C CYS A 75 3.52 -12.52 5.31
N ALA A 76 4.67 -12.02 4.90
CA ALA A 76 4.94 -11.55 3.55
C ALA A 76 5.94 -12.49 2.86
N HIS A 77 5.81 -12.60 1.55
CA HIS A 77 6.70 -13.32 0.65
C HIS A 77 7.33 -12.32 -0.32
#